data_AF-A0A1H6RS76-F1
#
_entry.id   AF-A0A1H6RS76-F1
#
_cell.length_a   1.000
_cell.length_b   1.000
_cell.length_c   1.000
_cell.angle_alpha   90.00
_cell.angle_beta   90.00
_cell.angle_gamma   90.00
#
_symmetry.space_group_name_H-M   'P 1'
#
loop_
_entity.id
_entity.type
_entity.pdbx_description
1 polymer ?
#
loop_
_entity_poly.entity_id
_entity_poly.type
_entity_poly.pdbx_seq_one_letter_code
_entity_poly.pdbx_strand_id
1 'polypeptide(L)'
;MATTDSIALLAGRLTEFGATELLRETGIIRISIPIPLSDGRQPVFILDLSVSGTSATACETKPTHLPAFCPDRHINDDGSFCLYWRAIDGIEIDCPEAARAWLETLVRFLQLQFRAARLRRWPDRKARAHGSAVLHQNRAEAAAARLGEPFATDMAEGALTVIRKTGSAEGTALRVMNGRKRLFAVWERSRRAVNQRGRCLCPAGSGTRPSVLKSCGDHALAAADLAVELNAMAVAEKRFWKAVKGSSCCGSMDSCPLAKAS
;
A
#
# COMPACT_ATOMS: atom_id res chain seq x y z
N MET A 1 -5.92 -34.52 2.31
CA MET A 1 -6.12 -33.22 3.00
C MET A 1 -7.52 -32.77 2.67
N ALA A 2 -8.35 -32.49 3.68
CA ALA A 2 -9.69 -31.95 3.43
C ALA A 2 -9.53 -30.59 2.73
N THR A 3 -10.23 -30.37 1.63
CA THR A 3 -10.32 -29.06 0.99
C THR A 3 -11.08 -28.14 1.93
N THR A 4 -10.39 -27.17 2.54
CA THR A 4 -11.03 -26.13 3.34
C THR A 4 -12.01 -25.37 2.46
N ASP A 5 -13.27 -25.36 2.87
CA ASP A 5 -14.31 -24.57 2.21
C ASP A 5 -14.23 -23.11 2.72
N SER A 6 -13.34 -22.34 2.10
CA SER A 6 -13.10 -20.94 2.44
C SER A 6 -14.33 -20.05 2.27
N ILE A 7 -15.26 -20.40 1.38
CA ILE A 7 -16.52 -19.65 1.23
C ILE A 7 -17.47 -19.94 2.39
N ALA A 8 -17.52 -21.18 2.87
CA ALA A 8 -18.28 -21.51 4.09
C ALA A 8 -17.69 -20.83 5.33
N LEU A 9 -16.36 -20.69 5.41
CA LEU A 9 -15.70 -19.95 6.50
C LEU A 9 -16.12 -18.46 6.51
N LEU A 10 -16.14 -17.80 5.35
CA LEU A 10 -16.66 -16.42 5.24
C LEU A 10 -18.14 -16.34 5.64
N ALA A 11 -18.96 -17.23 5.10
CA ALA A 11 -20.39 -17.21 5.35
C ALA A 11 -20.73 -17.40 6.84
N GLY A 12 -19.97 -18.26 7.53
CA GLY A 12 -20.11 -18.51 8.98
C GLY A 12 -19.74 -17.31 9.88
N ARG A 13 -19.27 -16.19 9.31
CA ARG A 13 -18.90 -14.97 10.03
C ARG A 13 -19.71 -13.73 9.64
N LEU A 14 -20.56 -13.82 8.62
CA LEU A 14 -21.30 -12.65 8.09
C LEU A 14 -22.15 -11.93 9.15
N THR A 15 -22.86 -12.69 9.98
CA THR A 15 -23.77 -12.13 11.00
C THR A 15 -23.05 -11.33 12.07
N GLU A 16 -21.77 -11.60 12.35
CA GLU A 16 -20.93 -10.82 13.27
C GLU A 16 -20.75 -9.37 12.80
N PHE A 17 -20.88 -9.14 11.49
CA PHE A 17 -20.77 -7.83 10.85
C PHE A 17 -22.14 -7.25 10.45
N GLY A 18 -23.24 -7.89 10.87
CA GLY A 18 -24.60 -7.53 10.45
C GLY A 18 -24.88 -7.80 8.98
N ALA A 19 -24.02 -8.59 8.30
CA ALA A 19 -24.21 -8.92 6.91
C ALA A 19 -25.24 -10.04 6.75
N THR A 20 -26.03 -9.95 5.69
CA THR A 20 -27.02 -10.95 5.28
C THR A 20 -26.59 -11.57 3.96
N GLU A 21 -26.59 -12.89 3.88
CA GLU A 21 -26.38 -13.62 2.64
C GLU A 21 -27.62 -13.50 1.74
N LEU A 22 -27.41 -13.08 0.50
CA LEU A 22 -28.47 -12.94 -0.50
C LEU A 22 -28.45 -14.09 -1.51
N LEU A 23 -27.26 -14.60 -1.83
CA LEU A 23 -27.03 -15.67 -2.78
C LEU A 23 -25.70 -16.34 -2.45
N ARG A 24 -25.64 -17.67 -2.61
CA ARG A 24 -24.39 -18.42 -2.55
C ARG A 24 -24.33 -19.40 -3.71
N GLU A 25 -23.24 -19.30 -4.45
CA GLU A 25 -22.89 -20.17 -5.57
C GLU A 25 -21.48 -20.73 -5.33
N THR A 26 -21.01 -21.61 -6.23
CA THR A 26 -19.67 -22.17 -6.12
C THR A 26 -18.60 -21.08 -6.20
N GLY A 27 -17.92 -20.83 -5.08
CA GLY A 27 -16.84 -19.85 -4.98
C GLY A 27 -17.28 -18.39 -4.96
N ILE A 28 -18.58 -18.09 -4.96
CA ILE A 28 -19.11 -16.71 -4.87
C ILE A 28 -20.24 -16.63 -3.84
N ILE A 29 -20.19 -15.61 -2.99
CA ILE A 29 -21.28 -15.28 -2.07
C ILE A 29 -21.64 -13.80 -2.26
N ARG A 30 -22.93 -13.54 -2.51
CA ARG A 30 -23.47 -12.17 -2.55
C ARG A 30 -24.04 -11.83 -1.19
N ILE A 31 -23.67 -10.67 -0.67
CA ILE A 31 -24.08 -10.22 0.66
C ILE A 31 -24.65 -8.81 0.62
N SER A 32 -25.56 -8.53 1.55
CA SER A 32 -25.94 -7.18 1.97
C SER A 32 -25.23 -6.88 3.29
N ILE A 33 -24.44 -5.81 3.37
CA ILE A 33 -23.71 -5.43 4.59
C ILE A 33 -23.91 -3.95 4.93
N PRO A 34 -24.43 -3.63 6.14
CA PRO A 34 -24.46 -2.26 6.63
C PRO A 34 -23.07 -1.85 7.11
N ILE A 35 -22.59 -0.67 6.69
CA ILE A 35 -21.28 -0.14 7.09
C ILE A 35 -21.46 0.98 8.11
N PRO A 36 -21.19 0.75 9.40
CA PRO A 36 -21.35 1.78 10.41
C PRO A 36 -20.31 2.88 10.25
N LEU A 37 -20.79 4.12 10.19
CA LEU A 37 -19.97 5.32 10.13
C LEU A 37 -19.98 6.05 11.48
N SER A 38 -18.95 6.87 11.73
CA SER A 38 -18.79 7.64 12.97
C SER A 38 -19.88 8.70 13.19
N ASP A 39 -20.63 9.06 12.16
CA ASP A 39 -21.74 10.03 12.22
C ASP A 39 -23.11 9.36 12.44
N GLY A 40 -23.13 8.06 12.74
CA GLY A 40 -24.34 7.27 13.00
C GLY A 40 -25.02 6.72 11.75
N ARG A 41 -24.61 7.11 10.54
CA ARG A 41 -25.15 6.53 9.29
C ARG A 41 -24.67 5.09 9.11
N GLN A 42 -25.49 4.30 8.44
CA GLN A 42 -25.20 2.90 8.09
C GLN A 42 -25.57 2.60 6.62
N PRO A 43 -24.84 3.16 5.64
CA PRO A 43 -25.05 2.81 4.24
C PRO A 43 -24.93 1.29 4.03
N VAL A 44 -25.87 0.72 3.28
CA VAL A 44 -25.93 -0.72 3.00
C VAL A 44 -25.34 -1.01 1.63
N PHE A 45 -24.33 -1.86 1.60
CA PHE A 45 -23.66 -2.31 0.38
C PHE A 45 -24.18 -3.66 -0.06
N ILE A 46 -24.30 -3.85 -1.38
CA ILE A 46 -24.50 -5.15 -1.99
C ILE A 46 -23.18 -5.57 -2.64
N LEU A 47 -22.54 -6.58 -2.09
CA LEU A 47 -21.20 -7.00 -2.47
C LEU A 47 -21.21 -8.42 -3.02
N ASP A 48 -20.40 -8.66 -4.05
CA ASP A 48 -20.02 -10.00 -4.46
C ASP A 48 -18.65 -10.32 -3.86
N LEU A 49 -18.59 -11.37 -3.04
CA LEU A 49 -17.34 -11.90 -2.51
C LEU A 49 -16.99 -13.17 -3.29
N SER A 50 -15.84 -13.19 -3.95
CA SER A 50 -15.38 -14.34 -4.72
C SER A 50 -14.14 -14.94 -4.10
N VAL A 51 -14.09 -16.27 -3.98
CA VAL A 51 -13.01 -17.03 -3.38
C VAL A 51 -12.39 -17.97 -4.41
N SER A 52 -11.07 -17.91 -4.56
CA SER A 52 -10.29 -18.83 -5.38
C SER A 52 -9.18 -19.44 -4.52
N GLY A 53 -9.26 -20.75 -4.27
CA GLY A 53 -8.46 -21.41 -3.24
C GLY A 53 -8.80 -20.84 -1.86
N THR A 54 -7.79 -20.32 -1.15
CA THR A 54 -7.95 -19.61 0.13
C THR A 54 -8.06 -18.09 -0.02
N SER A 55 -8.06 -17.58 -1.26
CA SER A 55 -7.93 -16.14 -1.51
C SER A 55 -9.25 -15.50 -1.90
N ALA A 56 -9.69 -14.49 -1.15
CA ALA A 56 -10.93 -13.78 -1.41
C ALA A 56 -10.74 -12.41 -2.06
N THR A 57 -11.73 -12.00 -2.85
CA THR A 57 -11.90 -10.68 -3.45
C THR A 57 -13.30 -10.16 -3.13
N ALA A 58 -13.50 -8.85 -3.17
CA ALA A 58 -14.80 -8.21 -3.04
C ALA A 58 -14.95 -7.11 -4.10
N CYS A 59 -16.16 -6.92 -4.59
CA CYS A 59 -16.58 -5.75 -5.36
C CYS A 59 -18.03 -5.40 -5.01
N GLU A 60 -18.48 -4.19 -5.33
CA GLU A 60 -19.92 -3.92 -5.36
C GLU A 60 -20.54 -4.66 -6.56
N THR A 61 -21.65 -5.37 -6.35
CA THR A 61 -22.40 -6.01 -7.45
C THR A 61 -22.79 -4.98 -8.52
N LYS A 62 -23.10 -3.75 -8.10
CA LYS A 62 -23.25 -2.57 -8.95
C LYS A 62 -22.62 -1.38 -8.24
N PRO A 63 -21.85 -0.53 -8.95
CA PRO A 63 -21.16 0.63 -8.35
C PRO A 63 -22.18 1.69 -7.90
N THR A 64 -22.72 1.50 -6.71
CA THR A 64 -23.85 2.29 -6.19
C THR A 64 -23.33 3.34 -5.22
N HIS A 65 -22.41 2.96 -4.33
CA HIS A 65 -21.79 3.86 -3.35
C HIS A 65 -20.39 4.28 -3.76
N LEU A 66 -19.69 3.44 -4.53
CA LEU A 66 -18.31 3.64 -4.95
C LEU A 66 -18.24 3.87 -6.47
N PRO A 67 -17.22 4.58 -6.95
CA PRO A 67 -16.98 4.66 -8.39
C PRO A 67 -16.62 3.25 -8.92
N ALA A 68 -17.00 2.97 -10.17
CA ALA A 68 -16.66 1.71 -10.82
C ALA A 68 -15.15 1.46 -10.91
N PHE A 69 -14.36 2.53 -10.98
CA PHE A 69 -12.90 2.50 -11.04
C PHE A 69 -12.31 3.74 -10.37
N CYS A 70 -11.32 3.56 -9.50
CA CYS A 70 -10.54 4.66 -8.94
C CYS A 70 -9.29 4.13 -8.22
N PRO A 71 -8.09 4.23 -8.84
CA PRO A 71 -6.86 3.76 -8.23
C PRO A 71 -6.53 4.43 -6.89
N ASP A 72 -6.74 5.76 -6.78
CA ASP A 72 -6.52 6.50 -5.52
C ASP A 72 -7.49 6.10 -4.41
N ARG A 73 -8.60 5.44 -4.76
CA ARG A 73 -9.54 4.83 -3.82
C ARG A 73 -9.37 3.32 -3.76
N HIS A 74 -8.30 2.76 -4.33
CA HIS A 74 -8.00 1.34 -4.31
C HIS A 74 -9.12 0.47 -4.90
N ILE A 75 -9.77 0.95 -5.96
CA ILE A 75 -10.77 0.22 -6.75
C ILE A 75 -10.18 -0.04 -8.14
N ASN A 76 -10.04 -1.33 -8.47
CA ASN A 76 -9.49 -1.80 -9.73
C ASN A 76 -10.46 -1.58 -10.90
N ASP A 77 -9.99 -1.78 -12.13
CA ASP A 77 -10.75 -1.55 -13.36
C ASP A 77 -11.95 -2.51 -13.52
N ASP A 78 -11.85 -3.71 -12.97
CA ASP A 78 -12.93 -4.69 -12.83
C ASP A 78 -13.89 -4.39 -11.65
N GLY A 79 -13.67 -3.29 -10.91
CA GLY A 79 -14.45 -2.90 -9.74
C GLY A 79 -14.05 -3.63 -8.45
N SER A 80 -13.09 -4.56 -8.49
CA SER A 80 -12.61 -5.25 -7.29
C SER A 80 -11.82 -4.32 -6.37
N PHE A 81 -11.89 -4.59 -5.07
CA PHE A 81 -11.21 -3.81 -4.06
C PHE A 81 -9.79 -4.31 -3.83
N CYS A 82 -8.83 -3.40 -3.87
CA CYS A 82 -7.46 -3.65 -3.45
C CYS A 82 -7.36 -3.50 -1.92
N LEU A 83 -7.85 -4.51 -1.19
CA LEU A 83 -7.89 -4.50 0.28
C LEU A 83 -6.50 -4.61 0.92
N TYR A 84 -5.62 -5.38 0.30
CA TYR A 84 -4.26 -5.65 0.72
C TYR A 84 -3.48 -6.23 -0.47
N TRP A 85 -2.16 -6.32 -0.35
CA TRP A 85 -1.35 -7.02 -1.35
C TRP A 85 -1.21 -8.49 -0.99
N ARG A 86 -1.89 -9.36 -1.76
CA ARG A 86 -1.91 -10.82 -1.54
C ARG A 86 -0.53 -11.46 -1.38
N ALA A 87 0.50 -10.96 -2.08
CA ALA A 87 1.83 -11.59 -2.06
C ALA A 87 2.72 -11.17 -0.89
N ILE A 88 2.28 -10.26 -0.01
CA ILE A 88 3.05 -9.84 1.18
C ILE A 88 2.19 -9.97 2.43
N ASP A 89 0.99 -9.37 2.43
CA ASP A 89 0.09 -9.28 3.59
C ASP A 89 -1.25 -9.98 3.28
N GLY A 90 -1.21 -11.04 2.48
CA GLY A 90 -2.40 -11.79 2.08
C GLY A 90 -3.05 -12.48 3.26
N ILE A 91 -4.34 -12.24 3.49
CA ILE A 91 -5.13 -13.07 4.40
C ILE A 91 -5.61 -14.29 3.60
N GLU A 92 -5.05 -15.44 3.92
CA GLU A 92 -5.52 -16.74 3.44
C GLU A 92 -6.66 -17.22 4.33
N ILE A 93 -7.82 -17.50 3.75
CA ILE A 93 -9.02 -17.91 4.46
C ILE A 93 -8.99 -19.44 4.64
N ASP A 94 -8.12 -19.91 5.53
CA ASP A 94 -7.93 -21.32 5.86
C ASP A 94 -8.57 -21.72 7.20
N CYS A 95 -8.96 -20.74 8.01
CA CYS A 95 -9.60 -20.89 9.30
C CYS A 95 -10.65 -19.80 9.56
N PRO A 96 -11.56 -20.01 10.54
CA PRO A 96 -12.59 -19.02 10.85
C PRO A 96 -12.05 -17.67 11.34
N GLU A 97 -10.89 -17.66 12.02
CA GLU A 97 -10.24 -16.45 12.49
C GLU A 97 -9.72 -15.61 11.32
N ALA A 98 -9.13 -16.25 10.32
CA ALA A 98 -8.70 -15.57 9.10
C ALA A 98 -9.89 -15.03 8.29
N ALA A 99 -10.99 -15.78 8.19
CA ALA A 99 -12.23 -15.30 7.57
C ALA A 99 -12.76 -14.02 8.25
N ARG A 100 -12.75 -14.01 9.59
CA ARG A 100 -13.12 -12.83 10.37
C ARG A 100 -12.18 -11.65 10.12
N ALA A 101 -10.86 -11.87 10.17
CA ALA A 101 -9.87 -10.83 9.92
C ALA A 101 -10.01 -10.22 8.51
N TRP A 102 -10.37 -11.05 7.52
CA TRP A 102 -10.65 -10.60 6.16
C TRP A 102 -11.89 -9.69 6.11
N LEU A 103 -12.99 -10.09 6.74
CA LEU A 103 -14.22 -9.28 6.82
C LEU A 103 -14.00 -7.97 7.60
N GLU A 104 -13.23 -8.00 8.69
CA GLU A 104 -12.82 -6.78 9.41
C GLU A 104 -12.05 -5.82 8.50
N THR A 105 -11.15 -6.36 7.67
CA THR A 105 -10.38 -5.57 6.70
C THR A 105 -11.28 -4.96 5.63
N LEU A 106 -12.23 -5.73 5.10
CA LEU A 106 -13.23 -5.25 4.14
C LEU A 106 -14.09 -4.11 4.74
N VAL A 107 -14.61 -4.27 5.96
CA VAL A 107 -15.42 -3.24 6.61
C VAL A 107 -14.61 -1.95 6.84
N ARG A 108 -13.37 -2.07 7.33
CA ARG A 108 -12.47 -0.91 7.51
C ARG A 108 -12.17 -0.22 6.19
N PHE A 109 -11.94 -0.98 5.13
CA PHE A 109 -11.77 -0.44 3.78
C PHE A 109 -12.98 0.38 3.34
N LEU A 110 -14.20 -0.16 3.48
CA LEU A 110 -15.43 0.53 3.11
C LEU A 110 -15.65 1.80 3.96
N GLN A 111 -15.31 1.79 5.24
CA GLN A 111 -15.31 3.01 6.07
C GLN A 111 -14.31 4.06 5.55
N LEU A 112 -13.11 3.63 5.14
CA LEU A 112 -12.12 4.53 4.53
C LEU A 112 -12.61 5.13 3.23
N GLN A 113 -13.41 4.42 2.43
CA GLN A 113 -14.03 4.97 1.21
C GLN A 113 -14.86 6.22 1.47
N PHE A 114 -15.71 6.21 2.51
CA PHE A 114 -16.51 7.39 2.88
C PHE A 114 -15.65 8.54 3.38
N ARG A 115 -14.62 8.24 4.17
CA ARG A 115 -13.66 9.25 4.62
C ARG A 115 -12.90 9.85 3.43
N ALA A 116 -12.50 9.02 2.47
CA ALA A 116 -11.81 9.44 1.25
C ALA A 116 -12.69 10.37 0.41
N ALA A 117 -13.95 10.00 0.17
CA ALA A 117 -14.90 10.83 -0.56
C ALA A 117 -15.13 12.19 0.12
N ARG A 118 -15.23 12.21 1.45
CA ARG A 118 -15.41 13.47 2.21
C ARG A 118 -14.16 14.35 2.20
N LEU A 119 -12.98 13.75 2.37
CA LEU A 119 -11.70 14.47 2.40
C LEU A 119 -11.15 14.77 1.01
N ARG A 120 -11.72 14.16 -0.04
CA ARG A 120 -11.29 14.21 -1.45
C ARG A 120 -9.81 13.82 -1.63
N ARG A 121 -9.31 12.97 -0.74
CA ARG A 121 -7.97 12.37 -0.73
C ARG A 121 -7.99 11.10 0.10
N TRP A 122 -7.05 10.19 -0.12
CA TRP A 122 -7.00 8.98 0.69
C TRP A 122 -6.67 9.37 2.15
N PRO A 123 -7.46 8.95 3.15
CA PRO A 123 -7.31 9.43 4.52
C PRO A 123 -6.03 8.95 5.20
N ASP A 124 -5.50 7.80 4.75
CA ASP A 124 -4.32 7.19 5.35
C ASP A 124 -3.06 7.67 4.62
N ARG A 125 -2.16 8.33 5.35
CA ARG A 125 -0.83 8.68 4.80
C ARG A 125 0.05 7.45 4.57
N LYS A 126 -0.35 6.30 5.12
CA LYS A 126 0.25 4.97 4.89
C LYS A 126 -0.36 4.27 3.68
N ALA A 127 -0.97 5.01 2.74
CA ALA A 127 -1.48 4.45 1.50
C ALA A 127 -0.42 3.55 0.86
N ARG A 128 -0.80 2.32 0.54
CA ARG A 128 0.08 1.41 -0.17
C ARG A 128 0.24 1.92 -1.61
N ALA A 129 1.44 1.78 -2.15
CA ALA A 129 1.71 2.08 -3.54
C ALA A 129 0.92 1.13 -4.46
N HIS A 130 0.63 1.58 -5.68
CA HIS A 130 -0.21 0.90 -6.65
C HIS A 130 0.56 -0.18 -7.43
N GLY A 131 -0.13 -1.27 -7.78
CA GLY A 131 0.41 -2.33 -8.60
C GLY A 131 1.72 -2.91 -8.03
N SER A 132 2.75 -3.06 -8.87
CA SER A 132 4.03 -3.61 -8.43
C SER A 132 4.87 -2.67 -7.55
N ALA A 133 4.48 -1.39 -7.42
CA ALA A 133 5.21 -0.44 -6.59
C ALA A 133 5.16 -0.82 -5.09
N VAL A 134 4.11 -1.51 -4.65
CA VAL A 134 3.97 -1.98 -3.26
C VAL A 134 5.11 -2.92 -2.83
N LEU A 135 5.63 -3.74 -3.75
CA LEU A 135 6.77 -4.63 -3.46
C LEU A 135 8.03 -3.82 -3.09
N HIS A 136 8.25 -2.73 -3.82
CA HIS A 136 9.35 -1.82 -3.57
C HIS A 136 9.11 -0.97 -2.31
N GLN A 137 7.86 -0.58 -2.05
CA GLN A 137 7.50 0.07 -0.78
C GLN A 137 7.84 -0.82 0.42
N ASN A 138 7.42 -2.09 0.41
CA ASN A 138 7.71 -3.03 1.50
C ASN A 138 9.22 -3.23 1.72
N ARG A 139 9.99 -3.37 0.64
CA ARG A 139 11.47 -3.48 0.75
C ARG A 139 12.10 -2.19 1.25
N ALA A 140 11.58 -1.04 0.85
CA ALA A 140 12.01 0.26 1.38
C ALA A 140 11.67 0.41 2.88
N GLU A 141 10.48 -0.01 3.32
CA GLU A 141 10.08 -0.07 4.72
C GLU A 141 11.02 -0.95 5.54
N ALA A 142 11.34 -2.16 5.06
CA ALA A 142 12.29 -3.05 5.73
C ALA A 142 13.71 -2.45 5.80
N ALA A 143 14.18 -1.80 4.74
CA ALA A 143 15.47 -1.12 4.72
C ALA A 143 15.49 0.11 5.66
N ALA A 144 14.41 0.88 5.73
CA ALA A 144 14.25 2.00 6.64
C ALA A 144 14.24 1.53 8.11
N ALA A 145 13.55 0.43 8.41
CA ALA A 145 13.54 -0.18 9.74
C ALA A 145 14.95 -0.60 10.18
N ARG A 146 15.75 -1.18 9.28
CA ARG A 146 17.17 -1.52 9.56
C ARG A 146 18.05 -0.30 9.83
N LEU A 147 17.78 0.86 9.23
CA LEU A 147 18.48 2.11 9.55
C LEU A 147 18.05 2.71 10.90
N GLY A 148 16.85 2.36 11.37
CA GLY A 148 16.22 2.91 12.56
C GLY A 148 15.70 4.34 12.36
N GLU A 149 15.39 5.01 13.47
CA GLU A 149 14.89 6.39 13.43
C GLU A 149 15.93 7.39 12.90
N PRO A 150 15.51 8.43 12.16
CA PRO A 150 14.13 8.78 11.82
C PRO A 150 13.59 8.06 10.56
N PHE A 151 14.37 7.18 9.92
CA PHE A 151 14.02 6.65 8.60
C PHE A 151 12.77 5.77 8.62
N ALA A 152 12.58 4.96 9.68
CA ALA A 152 11.39 4.15 9.83
C ALA A 152 10.12 5.01 9.86
N THR A 153 10.10 6.06 10.69
CA THR A 153 8.99 7.01 10.74
C THR A 153 8.82 7.78 9.44
N ASP A 154 9.89 8.35 8.90
CA ASP A 154 9.84 9.13 7.64
C ASP A 154 9.33 8.28 6.46
N MET A 155 9.68 6.99 6.41
CA MET A 155 9.18 6.06 5.38
C MET A 155 7.69 5.77 5.59
N ALA A 156 7.27 5.49 6.82
CA ALA A 156 5.87 5.20 7.14
C ALA A 156 4.94 6.41 6.91
N GLU A 157 5.45 7.63 7.03
CA GLU A 157 4.70 8.86 6.77
C GLU A 157 4.75 9.33 5.30
N GLY A 158 5.49 8.61 4.44
CA GLY A 158 5.66 9.00 3.03
C GLY A 158 6.50 10.28 2.84
N ALA A 159 7.35 10.63 3.81
CA ALA A 159 8.17 11.85 3.77
C ALA A 159 9.45 11.68 2.91
N LEU A 160 9.86 10.44 2.66
CA LEU A 160 11.05 10.13 1.88
C LEU A 160 10.78 10.14 0.37
N THR A 161 11.63 10.86 -0.36
CA THR A 161 11.63 10.87 -1.82
C THR A 161 13.04 10.62 -2.36
N VAL A 162 13.16 10.32 -3.65
CA VAL A 162 14.44 10.09 -4.30
C VAL A 162 14.58 10.91 -5.57
N ILE A 163 15.75 11.53 -5.74
CA ILE A 163 16.13 12.28 -6.94
C ILE A 163 17.29 11.55 -7.62
N ARG A 164 17.11 11.19 -8.89
CA ARG A 164 18.19 10.66 -9.73
C ARG A 164 19.03 11.82 -10.26
N LYS A 165 20.35 11.75 -10.04
CA LYS A 165 21.31 12.70 -10.62
C LYS A 165 22.33 11.96 -11.47
N THR A 166 22.37 12.26 -12.75
CA THR A 166 23.34 11.73 -13.73
C THR A 166 24.58 12.63 -13.83
N GLY A 167 25.61 12.16 -14.53
CA GLY A 167 26.77 12.99 -14.92
C GLY A 167 27.97 12.94 -13.97
N SER A 168 28.13 11.86 -13.18
CA SER A 168 29.36 11.62 -12.42
C SER A 168 30.17 10.46 -13.01
N ALA A 169 31.47 10.38 -12.70
CA ALA A 169 32.33 9.28 -13.12
C ALA A 169 31.86 7.90 -12.61
N GLU A 170 31.18 7.87 -11.46
CA GLU A 170 30.58 6.67 -10.84
C GLU A 170 29.16 6.38 -11.37
N GLY A 171 28.68 7.17 -12.33
CA GLY A 171 27.37 7.05 -12.95
C GLY A 171 26.27 7.83 -12.22
N THR A 172 25.07 7.24 -12.14
CA THR A 172 23.87 7.86 -11.55
C THR A 172 23.89 7.75 -10.03
N ALA A 173 23.70 8.87 -9.34
CA ALA A 173 23.43 8.92 -7.91
C ALA A 173 21.92 8.99 -7.62
N LEU A 174 21.46 8.17 -6.69
CA LEU A 174 20.15 8.26 -6.06
C LEU A 174 20.30 9.09 -4.78
N ARG A 175 19.65 10.26 -4.73
CA ARG A 175 19.66 11.15 -3.56
C ARG A 175 18.38 10.96 -2.78
N VAL A 176 18.48 10.45 -1.55
CA VAL A 176 17.34 10.33 -0.65
C VAL A 176 17.12 11.67 0.04
N MET A 177 15.88 12.14 -0.01
CA MET A 177 15.45 13.45 0.43
C MET A 177 14.31 13.30 1.45
N ASN A 178 14.28 14.17 2.45
CA ASN A 178 13.07 14.46 3.22
C ASN A 178 12.71 15.93 2.94
N GLY A 179 11.63 16.14 2.17
CA GLY A 179 11.32 17.44 1.57
C GLY A 179 12.49 18.00 0.75
N ARG A 180 13.01 19.16 1.14
CA ARG A 180 14.18 19.80 0.48
C ARG A 180 15.52 19.36 1.04
N LYS A 181 15.55 18.65 2.18
CA LYS A 181 16.78 18.24 2.86
C LYS A 181 17.30 16.95 2.23
N ARG A 182 18.52 16.99 1.70
CA ARG A 182 19.24 15.78 1.31
C ARG A 182 19.72 15.05 2.56
N LEU A 183 19.29 13.80 2.71
CA LEU A 183 19.73 12.94 3.81
C LEU A 183 21.03 12.24 3.44
N PHE A 184 21.04 11.52 2.33
CA PHE A 184 22.25 10.84 1.83
C PHE A 184 22.15 10.60 0.31
N ALA A 185 23.18 9.96 -0.26
CA ALA A 185 23.12 9.50 -1.64
C ALA A 185 23.79 8.14 -1.79
N VAL A 186 23.35 7.40 -2.81
CA VAL A 186 23.83 6.06 -3.17
C VAL A 186 24.11 6.04 -4.67
N TRP A 187 25.22 5.42 -5.07
CA TRP A 187 25.50 5.12 -6.46
C TRP A 187 24.61 3.97 -6.92
N GLU A 188 23.77 4.20 -7.94
CA GLU A 188 22.75 3.25 -8.39
C GLU A 188 23.36 1.93 -8.85
N ARG A 189 24.39 2.00 -9.71
CA ARG A 189 25.02 0.81 -10.31
C ARG A 189 25.74 -0.07 -9.28
N SER A 190 26.51 0.55 -8.39
CA SER A 190 27.33 -0.18 -7.40
C SER A 190 26.59 -0.47 -6.10
N ARG A 191 25.34 0.00 -5.95
CA ARG A 191 24.54 -0.09 -4.72
C ARG A 191 25.34 0.31 -3.48
N ARG A 192 26.06 1.42 -3.58
CA ARG A 192 26.99 1.88 -2.54
C ARG A 192 26.70 3.29 -2.11
N ALA A 193 26.59 3.53 -0.79
CA ALA A 193 26.49 4.89 -0.27
C ALA A 193 27.70 5.74 -0.69
N VAL A 194 27.46 6.98 -1.12
CA VAL A 194 28.50 7.88 -1.65
C VAL A 194 29.56 8.22 -0.60
N ASN A 195 29.15 8.41 0.66
CA ASN A 195 30.07 8.75 1.76
C ASN A 195 30.01 7.70 2.88
N GLN A 196 30.58 6.53 2.62
CA GLN A 196 30.65 5.42 3.57
C GLN A 196 31.54 5.66 4.79
N ARG A 197 32.51 6.58 4.70
CA ARG A 197 33.39 6.96 5.83
C ARG A 197 32.83 8.14 6.64
N GLY A 198 31.68 8.68 6.25
CA GLY A 198 30.99 9.72 6.99
C GLY A 198 30.30 9.18 8.24
N ARG A 199 29.74 10.11 9.02
CA ARG A 199 28.87 9.79 10.16
C ARG A 199 27.74 8.88 9.71
N CYS A 200 27.41 7.90 10.55
CA CYS A 200 26.26 7.04 10.33
C CYS A 200 24.97 7.86 10.30
N LEU A 201 23.96 7.32 9.61
CA LEU A 201 22.66 7.97 9.45
C LEU A 201 21.73 7.78 10.67
N CYS A 202 22.00 6.77 11.49
CA CYS A 202 21.23 6.48 12.70
C CYS A 202 21.65 7.39 13.87
N PRO A 203 20.96 7.33 15.03
CA PRO A 203 21.29 8.16 16.20
C PRO A 203 22.74 8.03 16.67
N ALA A 204 23.36 6.86 16.55
CA ALA A 204 24.77 6.63 16.92
C ALA A 204 25.77 7.45 16.07
N GLY A 205 25.38 7.91 14.86
CA GLY A 205 26.21 8.81 14.04
C GLY A 205 26.17 10.28 14.48
N SER A 206 25.24 10.64 15.35
CA SER A 206 25.04 12.01 15.85
C SER A 206 25.63 12.24 17.24
N GLY A 207 26.16 11.21 17.91
CA GLY A 207 26.76 11.30 19.23
C GLY A 207 28.14 11.98 19.28
N THR A 208 28.67 12.11 20.50
CA THR A 208 30.01 12.68 20.78
C THR A 208 31.16 11.85 20.19
N ARG A 209 30.98 10.53 20.11
CA ARG A 209 31.85 9.59 19.39
C ARG A 209 31.05 8.95 18.25
N PRO A 210 30.92 9.61 17.10
CA PRO A 210 29.98 9.19 16.07
C PRO A 210 30.43 7.90 15.39
N SER A 211 29.53 6.93 15.29
CA SER A 211 29.76 5.74 14.48
C SER A 211 29.89 6.13 13.01
N VAL A 212 30.79 5.43 12.30
CA VAL A 212 30.98 5.59 10.86
C VAL A 212 30.00 4.70 10.11
N LEU A 213 29.39 5.20 9.02
CA LEU A 213 28.33 4.49 8.28
C LEU A 213 28.74 3.06 7.86
N LYS A 214 29.94 2.87 7.30
CA LYS A 214 30.42 1.55 6.87
C LYS A 214 30.68 0.55 8.00
N SER A 215 30.78 1.02 9.24
CA SER A 215 31.14 0.23 10.42
C SER A 215 30.02 0.16 11.45
N CYS A 216 28.88 0.81 11.18
CA CYS A 216 27.71 0.81 12.04
C CYS A 216 26.74 -0.28 11.58
N GLY A 217 26.96 -1.51 12.06
CA GLY A 217 26.15 -2.67 11.66
C GLY A 217 26.12 -2.83 10.14
N ASP A 218 24.92 -2.99 9.60
CA ASP A 218 24.66 -3.13 8.16
C ASP A 218 24.09 -1.85 7.51
N HIS A 219 24.19 -0.70 8.19
CA HIS A 219 23.52 0.54 7.76
C HIS A 219 23.98 1.07 6.40
N ALA A 220 25.21 0.81 5.99
CA ALA A 220 25.66 1.16 4.64
C ALA A 220 24.89 0.40 3.54
N LEU A 221 24.55 -0.86 3.81
CA LEU A 221 23.74 -1.69 2.93
C LEU A 221 22.26 -1.26 3.02
N ALA A 222 21.73 -1.08 4.23
CA ALA A 222 20.36 -0.61 4.42
C ALA A 222 20.10 0.75 3.73
N ALA A 223 21.06 1.68 3.77
CA ALA A 223 20.99 2.93 3.03
C ALA A 223 20.95 2.71 1.51
N ALA A 224 21.76 1.79 0.99
CA ALA A 224 21.74 1.43 -0.42
C ALA A 224 20.41 0.84 -0.85
N ASP A 225 19.89 -0.12 -0.07
CA ASP A 225 18.60 -0.76 -0.31
C ASP A 225 17.48 0.27 -0.29
N LEU A 226 17.39 1.11 0.74
CA LEU A 226 16.37 2.14 0.86
C LEU A 226 16.37 3.07 -0.35
N ALA A 227 17.53 3.57 -0.79
CA ALA A 227 17.60 4.48 -1.93
C ALA A 227 17.18 3.82 -3.25
N VAL A 228 17.59 2.57 -3.47
CA VAL A 228 17.26 1.83 -4.69
C VAL A 228 15.77 1.47 -4.73
N GLU A 229 15.21 1.00 -3.61
CA GLU A 229 13.82 0.59 -3.53
C GLU A 229 12.87 1.81 -3.59
N LEU A 230 13.21 2.95 -2.99
CA LEU A 230 12.46 4.21 -3.20
C LEU A 230 12.42 4.61 -4.68
N ASN A 231 13.53 4.42 -5.40
CA ASN A 231 13.60 4.75 -6.84
C ASN A 231 12.80 3.77 -7.67
N ALA A 232 12.91 2.47 -7.37
CA ALA A 232 12.13 1.45 -8.05
C ALA A 232 10.62 1.62 -7.79
N MET A 233 10.22 1.97 -6.57
CA MET A 233 8.86 2.33 -6.19
C MET A 233 8.34 3.50 -7.03
N ALA A 234 9.09 4.61 -7.10
CA ALA A 234 8.70 5.78 -7.89
C ALA A 234 8.59 5.47 -9.40
N VAL A 235 9.48 4.63 -9.93
CA VAL A 235 9.43 4.18 -11.33
C VAL A 235 8.21 3.28 -11.57
N ALA A 236 7.92 2.36 -10.67
CA ALA A 236 6.77 1.46 -10.76
C ALA A 236 5.44 2.22 -10.66
N GLU A 237 5.31 3.17 -9.72
CA GLU A 237 4.18 4.11 -9.63
C GLU A 237 3.96 4.84 -10.94
N LYS A 238 5.02 5.44 -11.50
CA LYS A 238 4.92 6.15 -12.77
C LYS A 238 4.47 5.24 -13.92
N ARG A 239 4.90 3.97 -13.94
CA ARG A 239 4.47 2.98 -14.94
C ARG A 239 3.00 2.62 -14.76
N PHE A 240 2.54 2.41 -13.52
CA PHE A 240 1.14 2.16 -13.21
C PHE A 240 0.26 3.29 -13.75
N TRP A 241 0.54 4.54 -13.37
CA TRP A 241 -0.22 5.70 -13.83
C TRP A 241 -0.17 5.91 -15.35
N LYS A 242 0.92 5.52 -15.99
CA LYS A 242 1.01 5.51 -17.45
C LYS A 242 0.09 4.46 -18.09
N ALA A 243 -0.05 3.28 -17.46
CA ALA A 243 -0.86 2.19 -17.97
C ALA A 243 -2.37 2.49 -17.89
N VAL A 244 -2.80 3.18 -16.82
CA VAL A 244 -4.20 3.61 -16.65
C VAL A 244 -4.47 5.00 -17.24
N LYS A 245 -3.52 5.57 -17.99
CA LYS A 245 -3.68 6.89 -18.61
C LYS A 245 -4.78 6.81 -19.67
N GLY A 246 -5.77 7.69 -19.57
CA GLY A 246 -6.91 7.74 -20.49
C GLY A 246 -8.17 7.08 -19.94
N SER A 247 -8.08 6.37 -18.81
CA SER A 247 -9.25 5.94 -18.06
C SER A 247 -10.01 7.14 -17.49
N SER A 248 -11.34 7.06 -17.47
CA SER A 248 -12.20 8.11 -16.94
C SER A 248 -11.95 8.37 -15.45
N CYS A 249 -11.79 9.63 -15.08
CA CYS A 249 -11.70 10.02 -13.69
C CYS A 249 -13.10 10.07 -13.05
N CYS A 250 -13.25 9.53 -11.84
CA CYS A 250 -14.51 9.60 -11.10
C CYS A 250 -14.77 10.96 -10.41
N GLY A 251 -13.82 11.89 -10.43
CA GLY A 251 -13.95 13.24 -9.83
C GLY A 251 -13.97 13.31 -8.30
N SER A 252 -13.83 12.18 -7.61
CA SER A 252 -13.95 12.12 -6.13
C SER A 252 -12.66 12.49 -5.38
N MET A 253 -11.54 12.67 -6.07
CA MET A 253 -10.21 12.90 -5.47
C MET A 253 -9.52 14.14 -6.10
N ASP A 254 -9.05 15.08 -5.28
CA ASP A 254 -8.53 16.39 -5.74
C ASP A 254 -7.21 16.30 -6.50
N SER A 255 -6.35 15.35 -6.13
CA SER A 255 -5.02 15.19 -6.72
C SER A 255 -4.94 14.00 -7.69
N CYS A 256 -6.07 13.52 -8.18
CA CYS A 256 -6.11 12.34 -9.05
C CYS A 256 -5.37 12.60 -10.36
N PRO A 257 -4.35 11.79 -10.72
CA PRO A 257 -3.63 11.94 -11.98
C PRO A 257 -4.53 11.84 -13.22
N LEU A 258 -5.66 11.12 -13.12
CA LEU A 258 -6.62 10.97 -14.21
C LEU A 258 -7.47 12.22 -14.46
N ALA A 259 -7.64 13.10 -13.47
CA ALA A 259 -8.45 14.32 -13.60
C ALA A 259 -7.88 15.30 -14.64
N LYS A 260 -6.57 15.23 -14.91
CA LYS A 260 -5.88 16.09 -15.90
C LYS A 260 -5.92 15.53 -17.32
N ALA A 261 -6.44 14.32 -17.51
CA ALA A 261 -6.54 13.65 -18.80
C ALA A 261 -7.99 13.58 -19.32
N SER A 262 -8.95 14.07 -18.52
CA SER A 262 -10.38 14.16 -18.85
C SER A 262 -10.71 15.50 -19.51
#